data_AF-A0AAW7DR00-F1
#
_entry.id   AF-A0AAW7DR00-F1
#
_cell.length_a   1.000
_cell.length_b   1.000
_cell.length_c   1.000
_cell.angle_alpha   90.00
_cell.angle_beta   90.00
_cell.angle_gamma   90.00
#
_symmetry.space_group_name_H-M   'P 1'
#
loop_
_entity.id
_entity.type
_entity.pdbx_description
1 polymer ?
#
loop_
_entity_poly.entity_id
_entity_poly.type
_entity_poly.pdbx_seq_one_letter_code
_entity_poly.pdbx_strand_id
1 'polypeptide(L)'
;MAIKAWLAATCLTVISASAWSAQVIQPEVLNALQQAQAQQQQGQTAAAKQLLERLQLKAKSAEQALVWRSLAYLSWSEQDYAATLDYLQKALQSGQLTAAQASEDRQNFVELALAQGRYQAALAQLALLPVTPQRQLLEIQALQALGKTQAVRQLAQQLSAENLTLDSLQSLLAAALKQEDYTVAAIWQRQLLLQAPENTAHWRQLAAIQQRAEDWLGAFSTLHAAYLKQLPLTAEDWQRMVELAQVSGQPWQAAHLLQGLLERQQVPSTQASQTQLAHLYWQAKERELALRLFRELAETYQQAEDWLAVAQLALQVDQLELGQQALVKAKQQGAEVAAIAELERWLKPQVTP
;
A
#
# COMPACT_ATOMS: atom_id res chain seq x y z
N MET A 1 15.51 -14.13 13.09
CA MET A 1 15.94 -14.06 14.52
C MET A 1 17.45 -14.26 14.75
N ALA A 2 18.30 -14.21 13.71
CA ALA A 2 19.76 -14.39 13.85
C ALA A 2 20.57 -13.07 13.91
N ILE A 3 19.92 -11.90 13.75
CA ILE A 3 20.57 -10.58 13.81
C ILE A 3 20.86 -10.14 15.27
N LYS A 4 20.20 -10.76 16.26
CA LYS A 4 20.16 -10.27 17.65
C LYS A 4 21.47 -10.45 18.45
N ALA A 5 22.37 -11.35 18.03
CA ALA A 5 23.60 -11.62 18.77
C ALA A 5 24.81 -10.80 18.28
N TRP A 6 24.78 -10.30 17.04
CA TRP A 6 25.95 -9.67 16.43
C TRP A 6 26.09 -8.18 16.79
N LEU A 7 24.98 -7.48 17.02
CA LEU A 7 24.98 -6.06 17.44
C LEU A 7 25.48 -5.86 18.87
N ALA A 8 25.23 -6.81 19.78
CA ALA A 8 25.74 -6.75 21.16
C ALA A 8 27.27 -6.90 21.23
N ALA A 9 27.90 -7.55 20.25
CA ALA A 9 29.34 -7.76 20.21
C ALA A 9 30.11 -6.66 19.46
N THR A 10 29.43 -5.85 18.64
CA THR A 10 30.07 -4.84 17.77
C THR A 10 29.88 -3.38 18.19
N CYS A 11 28.94 -3.06 19.11
CA CYS A 11 28.73 -1.69 19.61
C CYS A 11 29.66 -1.25 20.77
N LEU A 12 30.74 -1.99 21.04
CA LEU A 12 31.86 -1.46 21.82
C LEU A 12 32.92 -0.99 20.84
N THR A 13 32.60 0.07 20.09
CA THR A 13 33.66 0.90 19.54
C THR A 13 34.55 1.28 20.71
N VAL A 14 35.83 0.92 20.58
CA VAL A 14 36.91 1.29 21.47
C VAL A 14 36.67 2.73 21.91
N ILE A 15 36.68 2.97 23.23
CA ILE A 15 36.86 4.31 23.78
C ILE A 15 38.25 4.75 23.33
N SER A 16 38.37 5.15 22.07
CA SER A 16 39.58 5.72 21.52
C SER A 16 39.70 7.05 22.22
N ALA A 17 40.70 7.17 23.09
CA ALA A 17 40.98 8.35 23.89
C ALA A 17 41.24 9.64 23.07
N SER A 18 41.11 9.59 21.74
CA SER A 18 41.51 10.64 20.81
C SER A 18 40.42 11.66 20.43
N ALA A 19 39.20 11.58 20.99
CA ALA A 19 38.14 12.57 20.69
C ALA A 19 37.61 13.33 21.92
N TRP A 20 38.19 13.14 23.11
CA TRP A 20 37.80 13.84 24.34
C TRP A 20 38.46 15.21 24.41
N SER A 21 38.10 16.14 23.52
CA SER A 21 38.53 17.52 23.68
C SER A 21 37.68 18.23 24.74
N ALA A 22 38.33 18.58 25.86
CA ALA A 22 37.95 19.60 26.86
C ALA A 22 37.04 19.26 28.06
N GLN A 23 36.74 17.98 28.36
CA GLN A 23 36.21 17.59 29.68
C GLN A 23 37.11 16.54 30.32
N VAL A 24 37.80 16.94 31.39
CA VAL A 24 38.62 16.05 32.20
C VAL A 24 37.68 15.14 32.99
N ILE A 25 37.48 13.91 32.52
CA ILE A 25 36.78 12.86 33.28
C ILE A 25 37.57 12.59 34.56
N GLN A 26 36.88 12.51 35.70
CA GLN A 26 37.52 12.10 36.95
C GLN A 26 38.16 10.71 36.84
N PRO A 27 39.41 10.51 37.32
CA PRO A 27 40.11 9.22 37.22
C PRO A 27 39.32 8.06 37.83
N GLU A 28 38.60 8.29 38.93
CA GLU A 28 37.78 7.29 39.60
C GLU A 28 36.64 6.77 38.69
N VAL A 29 35.96 7.68 37.99
CA VAL A 29 34.89 7.33 37.04
C VAL A 29 35.47 6.57 35.84
N LEU A 30 36.59 7.04 35.29
CA LEU A 30 37.24 6.38 34.16
C LEU A 30 37.66 4.95 34.52
N ASN A 31 38.28 4.77 35.70
CA ASN A 31 38.67 3.46 36.20
C ASN A 31 37.46 2.54 36.41
N ALA A 32 36.37 3.05 36.97
CA ALA A 32 35.14 2.28 37.17
C ALA A 32 34.50 1.86 35.83
N LEU A 33 34.49 2.73 34.83
CA LEU A 33 34.00 2.39 33.48
C LEU A 33 34.84 1.29 32.83
N GLN A 34 36.18 1.38 32.92
CA GLN A 34 37.09 0.36 32.40
C GLN A 34 36.92 -0.99 33.12
N GLN A 35 36.80 -0.96 34.46
CA GLN A 35 36.55 -2.16 35.26
C GLN A 35 35.19 -2.79 34.97
N ALA A 36 34.14 -1.99 34.82
CA ALA A 36 32.82 -2.47 34.44
C ALA A 36 32.85 -3.15 33.07
N GLN A 37 33.57 -2.59 32.10
CA GLN A 37 33.77 -3.20 30.79
C GLN A 37 34.52 -4.53 30.89
N ALA A 38 35.59 -4.61 31.69
CA ALA A 38 36.33 -5.85 31.90
C ALA A 38 35.47 -6.93 32.57
N GLN A 39 34.66 -6.55 33.57
CA GLN A 39 33.71 -7.45 34.24
C GLN A 39 32.63 -7.95 33.27
N GLN A 40 32.09 -7.09 32.40
CA GLN A 40 31.16 -7.49 31.35
C GLN A 40 31.77 -8.54 30.40
N GLN A 41 33.03 -8.35 29.97
CA GLN A 41 33.73 -9.32 29.11
C GLN A 41 33.92 -10.68 29.79
N GLN A 42 33.96 -10.71 31.12
CA GLN A 42 34.04 -11.92 31.93
C GLN A 42 32.65 -12.50 32.29
N GLY A 43 31.56 -11.94 31.75
CA GLY A 43 30.17 -12.35 32.04
C GLY A 43 29.66 -11.89 33.41
N GLN A 44 30.38 -11.02 34.12
CA GLN A 44 30.06 -10.53 35.46
C GLN A 44 29.22 -9.23 35.39
N THR A 45 28.15 -9.22 34.60
CA THR A 45 27.36 -8.02 34.31
C THR A 45 26.73 -7.38 35.56
N ALA A 46 26.26 -8.20 36.51
CA ALA A 46 25.69 -7.71 37.75
C ALA A 46 26.72 -6.95 38.62
N ALA A 47 27.97 -7.44 38.67
CA ALA A 47 29.05 -6.77 39.40
C ALA A 47 29.42 -5.44 38.72
N ALA A 48 29.47 -5.43 37.39
CA ALA A 48 29.73 -4.23 36.60
C ALA A 48 28.69 -3.15 36.85
N LYS A 49 27.41 -3.54 36.90
CA LYS A 49 26.29 -2.64 37.19
C LYS A 49 26.39 -2.04 38.59
N GLN A 50 26.61 -2.87 39.61
CA GLN A 50 26.78 -2.42 40.99
C GLN A 50 27.97 -1.46 41.16
N LEU A 51 29.07 -1.70 40.45
CA LEU A 51 30.23 -0.81 40.47
C LEU A 51 29.87 0.60 39.99
N LEU A 52 29.14 0.68 38.88
CA LEU A 52 28.73 1.96 38.27
C LEU A 52 27.65 2.69 39.08
N GLU A 53 26.70 1.96 39.67
CA GLU A 53 25.60 2.55 40.47
C GLU A 53 26.06 3.19 41.79
N ARG A 54 27.24 2.79 42.30
CA ARG A 54 27.82 3.35 43.55
C ARG A 54 28.59 4.65 43.34
N LEU A 55 28.85 5.04 42.09
CA LEU A 55 29.61 6.27 41.80
C LEU A 55 28.82 7.51 42.22
N GLN A 56 29.48 8.43 42.91
CA GLN A 56 28.92 9.74 43.21
C GLN A 56 29.22 10.69 42.06
N LEU A 57 28.21 10.95 41.24
CA LEU A 57 28.35 11.74 40.01
C LEU A 57 27.76 13.12 40.19
N LYS A 58 28.45 14.14 39.67
CA LYS A 58 27.92 15.49 39.61
C LYS A 58 26.70 15.52 38.68
N ALA A 59 25.60 16.10 39.14
CA ALA A 59 24.40 16.22 38.32
C ALA A 59 24.67 16.98 37.01
N LYS A 60 24.10 16.50 35.91
CA LYS A 60 24.24 17.05 34.55
C LYS A 60 25.69 17.05 34.03
N SER A 61 26.56 16.19 34.56
CA SER A 61 27.94 16.06 34.06
C SER A 61 28.05 15.03 32.93
N ALA A 62 29.15 15.11 32.17
CA ALA A 62 29.44 14.14 31.12
C ALA A 62 29.72 12.74 31.70
N GLU A 63 30.34 12.66 32.88
CA GLU A 63 30.52 11.41 33.62
C GLU A 63 29.19 10.73 33.92
N GLN A 64 28.18 11.50 34.32
CA GLN A 64 26.84 10.98 34.56
C GLN A 64 26.22 10.40 33.29
N ALA A 65 26.36 11.08 32.15
CA ALA A 65 25.85 10.61 30.87
C ALA A 65 26.55 9.31 30.41
N LEU A 66 27.88 9.22 30.60
CA LEU A 66 28.63 8.00 30.29
C LEU A 66 28.24 6.84 31.18
N VAL A 67 28.06 7.06 32.48
CA VAL A 67 27.64 5.99 33.40
C VAL A 67 26.24 5.50 33.03
N TRP A 68 25.30 6.38 32.71
CA TRP A 68 23.99 5.97 32.20
C TRP A 68 24.11 5.18 30.89
N ARG A 69 24.94 5.63 29.95
CA ARG A 69 25.19 4.91 28.69
C ARG A 69 25.73 3.49 28.96
N SER A 70 26.71 3.34 29.84
CA SER A 70 27.25 2.02 30.22
C SER A 70 26.21 1.14 30.91
N LEU A 71 25.43 1.69 31.85
CA LEU A 71 24.34 0.96 32.50
C LEU A 71 23.28 0.49 31.51
N ALA A 72 23.01 1.26 30.45
CA ALA A 72 22.11 0.84 29.39
C ALA A 72 22.61 -0.40 28.66
N TYR A 73 23.87 -0.40 28.19
CA TYR A 73 24.43 -1.54 27.46
C TYR A 73 24.64 -2.78 28.33
N LEU A 74 24.95 -2.61 29.61
CA LEU A 74 24.95 -3.72 30.58
C LEU A 74 23.53 -4.31 30.73
N SER A 75 22.52 -3.45 30.92
CA SER A 75 21.12 -3.89 31.01
C SER A 75 20.64 -4.58 29.73
N TRP A 76 21.11 -4.13 28.56
CA TRP A 76 20.81 -4.79 27.29
C TRP A 76 21.37 -6.21 27.27
N SER A 77 22.62 -6.41 27.70
CA SER A 77 23.23 -7.74 27.76
C SER A 77 22.51 -8.70 28.71
N GLU A 78 21.84 -8.18 29.74
CA GLU A 78 20.96 -8.93 30.65
C GLU A 78 19.52 -9.10 30.11
N GLN A 79 19.24 -8.60 28.91
CA GLN A 79 17.91 -8.57 28.28
C GLN A 79 16.87 -7.75 29.07
N ASP A 80 17.32 -6.89 30.00
CA ASP A 80 16.47 -5.90 30.67
C ASP A 80 16.27 -4.69 29.76
N TYR A 81 15.41 -4.88 28.76
CA TYR A 81 15.10 -3.88 27.75
C TYR A 81 14.38 -2.65 28.32
N ALA A 82 13.68 -2.81 29.45
CA ALA A 82 13.01 -1.69 30.11
C ALA A 82 14.03 -0.73 30.73
N ALA A 83 15.00 -1.27 31.50
CA ALA A 83 16.08 -0.49 32.07
C ALA A 83 17.02 0.07 30.98
N THR A 84 17.29 -0.70 29.93
CA THR A 84 18.08 -0.25 28.78
C THR A 84 17.52 1.04 28.19
N LEU A 85 16.22 1.06 27.89
CA LEU A 85 15.57 2.23 27.30
C LEU A 85 15.55 3.43 28.27
N ASP A 86 15.33 3.21 29.57
CA ASP A 86 15.36 4.28 30.58
C ASP A 86 16.76 4.92 30.69
N TYR A 87 17.81 4.10 30.76
CA TYR A 87 19.19 4.58 30.82
C TYR A 87 19.64 5.28 29.54
N LEU A 88 19.31 4.74 28.35
CA LEU A 88 19.56 5.43 27.07
C LEU A 88 18.84 6.78 27.03
N GLN A 89 17.59 6.84 27.47
CA GLN A 89 16.84 8.09 27.51
C GLN A 89 17.48 9.12 28.43
N LYS A 90 17.91 8.73 29.63
CA LYS A 90 18.65 9.61 30.56
C LYS A 90 19.95 10.12 29.95
N ALA A 91 20.74 9.23 29.34
CA ALA A 91 21.99 9.60 28.67
C ALA A 91 21.75 10.60 27.53
N LEU A 92 20.76 10.36 26.66
CA LEU A 92 20.39 11.24 25.54
C LEU A 92 19.86 12.60 26.02
N GLN A 93 19.03 12.63 27.06
CA GLN A 93 18.44 13.87 27.59
C GLN A 93 19.45 14.73 28.36
N SER A 94 20.59 14.18 28.78
CA SER A 94 21.65 14.93 29.46
C SER A 94 22.26 16.03 28.59
N GLY A 95 22.24 15.86 27.26
CA GLY A 95 22.92 16.72 26.30
C GLY A 95 24.45 16.70 26.40
N GLN A 96 25.04 15.77 27.16
CA GLN A 96 26.50 15.68 27.39
C GLN A 96 27.21 14.67 26.48
N LEU A 97 26.47 13.87 25.71
CA LEU A 97 27.05 12.95 24.75
C LEU A 97 27.59 13.71 23.53
N THR A 98 28.66 13.20 22.93
CA THR A 98 29.10 13.71 21.61
C THR A 98 28.01 13.45 20.57
N ALA A 99 28.00 14.22 19.48
CA ALA A 99 27.00 14.05 18.42
C ALA A 99 26.97 12.62 17.84
N ALA A 100 28.15 11.99 17.70
CA ALA A 100 28.27 10.61 17.24
C ALA A 100 27.64 9.62 18.22
N GLN A 101 27.97 9.72 19.52
CA GLN A 101 27.40 8.87 20.56
C GLN A 101 25.88 9.05 20.68
N ALA A 102 25.40 10.29 20.66
CA ALA A 102 23.98 10.58 20.72
C ALA A 102 23.23 10.02 19.49
N SER A 103 23.83 10.08 18.30
CA SER A 103 23.24 9.50 17.09
C SER A 103 23.16 7.97 17.18
N GLU A 104 24.25 7.31 17.58
CA GLU A 104 24.30 5.85 17.78
C GLU A 104 23.28 5.39 18.83
N ASP A 105 23.31 5.99 20.01
CA ASP A 105 22.43 5.63 21.12
C ASP A 105 20.95 5.89 20.79
N ARG A 106 20.66 6.88 19.96
CA ARG A 106 19.32 7.18 19.46
C ARG A 106 18.83 6.14 18.46
N GLN A 107 19.69 5.65 17.56
CA GLN A 107 19.36 4.53 16.67
C GLN A 107 19.07 3.26 17.48
N ASN A 108 19.97 2.94 18.41
CA ASN A 108 19.84 1.81 19.33
C ASN A 108 18.55 1.88 20.16
N PHE A 109 18.21 3.07 20.69
CA PHE A 109 16.94 3.29 21.37
C PHE A 109 15.75 3.01 20.45
N VAL A 110 15.74 3.54 19.24
CA VAL A 110 14.62 3.39 18.29
C VAL A 110 14.38 1.92 17.97
N GLU A 111 15.42 1.19 17.57
CA GLU A 111 15.29 -0.23 17.20
C GLU A 111 14.73 -1.06 18.36
N LEU A 112 15.27 -0.85 19.57
CA LEU A 112 14.80 -1.54 20.75
C LEU A 112 13.38 -1.12 21.14
N ALA A 113 13.07 0.17 21.09
CA ALA A 113 11.74 0.68 21.41
C ALA A 113 10.67 0.13 20.46
N LEU A 114 10.96 0.01 19.16
CA LEU A 114 10.07 -0.63 18.18
C LEU A 114 9.85 -2.11 18.51
N ALA A 115 10.93 -2.84 18.81
CA ALA A 115 10.85 -4.26 19.18
C ALA A 115 10.05 -4.49 20.48
N GLN A 116 10.05 -3.52 21.40
CA GLN A 116 9.32 -3.55 22.67
C GLN A 116 7.91 -2.93 22.57
N GLY A 117 7.44 -2.54 21.38
CA GLY A 117 6.13 -1.92 21.20
C GLY A 117 6.00 -0.49 21.73
N ARG A 118 7.11 0.17 22.07
CA ARG A 118 7.15 1.56 22.54
C ARG A 118 7.17 2.55 21.37
N TYR A 119 6.21 2.44 20.47
CA TYR A 119 6.19 3.15 19.18
C TYR A 119 6.23 4.68 19.30
N GLN A 120 5.53 5.26 20.28
CA GLN A 120 5.55 6.72 20.49
C GLN A 120 6.94 7.23 20.90
N ALA A 121 7.62 6.49 21.78
CA ALA A 121 8.98 6.83 22.20
C ALA A 121 9.97 6.69 21.03
N ALA A 122 9.81 5.64 20.22
CA ALA A 122 10.60 5.47 19.00
C ALA A 122 10.42 6.66 18.03
N LEU A 123 9.18 7.10 17.78
CA LEU A 123 8.90 8.27 16.93
C LEU A 123 9.53 9.55 17.46
N ALA A 124 9.45 9.80 18.77
CA ALA A 124 10.10 10.96 19.38
C ALA A 124 11.62 10.94 19.18
N GLN A 125 12.24 9.76 19.24
CA GLN A 125 13.68 9.64 18.98
C GLN A 125 14.04 9.75 17.49
N LEU A 126 13.24 9.15 16.59
CA LEU A 126 13.41 9.23 15.13
C LEU A 126 13.36 10.67 14.60
N ALA A 127 12.53 11.53 15.20
CA ALA A 127 12.37 12.93 14.80
C ALA A 127 13.68 13.74 14.86
N LEU A 128 14.64 13.31 15.69
CA LEU A 128 15.92 13.99 15.88
C LEU A 128 17.09 13.31 15.15
N LEU A 129 16.82 12.22 14.41
CA LEU A 129 17.79 11.62 13.49
C LEU A 129 17.70 12.29 12.11
N PRO A 130 18.79 12.32 11.34
CA PRO A 130 18.76 12.75 9.94
C PRO A 130 17.71 11.96 9.15
N VAL A 131 17.03 12.65 8.23
CA VAL A 131 16.05 11.99 7.35
C VAL A 131 16.79 11.14 6.33
N THR A 132 16.67 9.83 6.48
CA THR A 132 17.16 8.82 5.53
C THR A 132 16.01 7.87 5.18
N PRO A 133 16.09 7.15 4.05
CA PRO A 133 15.08 6.14 3.70
C PRO A 133 14.89 5.11 4.82
N GLN A 134 15.98 4.66 5.46
CA GLN A 134 15.93 3.71 6.58
C GLN A 134 15.18 4.30 7.79
N ARG A 135 15.44 5.57 8.14
CA ARG A 135 14.72 6.28 9.20
C ARG A 135 13.23 6.37 8.89
N GLN A 136 12.86 6.70 7.65
CA GLN A 136 11.46 6.80 7.22
C GLN A 136 10.76 5.44 7.24
N LEU A 137 11.45 4.34 6.93
CA LEU A 137 10.90 2.98 7.08
C LEU A 137 10.56 2.65 8.52
N LEU A 138 11.46 2.96 9.46
CA LEU A 138 11.21 2.77 10.90
C LEU A 138 10.05 3.64 11.39
N GLU A 139 9.93 4.86 10.87
CA GLU A 139 8.81 5.76 11.14
C GLU A 139 7.49 5.18 10.64
N ILE A 140 7.44 4.65 9.41
CA ILE A 140 6.26 3.97 8.87
C ILE A 140 5.86 2.79 9.76
N GLN A 141 6.81 1.95 10.16
CA GLN A 141 6.52 0.80 11.03
C GLN A 141 5.89 1.25 12.35
N ALA A 142 6.44 2.30 12.97
CA ALA A 142 5.91 2.85 14.21
C ALA A 142 4.50 3.44 14.04
N LEU A 143 4.29 4.21 12.96
CA LEU A 143 3.00 4.83 12.64
C LEU A 143 1.93 3.78 12.32
N GLN A 144 2.28 2.73 11.58
CA GLN A 144 1.40 1.60 11.28
C GLN A 144 0.98 0.88 12.56
N ALA A 145 1.93 0.59 13.46
CA ALA A 145 1.62 -0.07 14.73
C ALA A 145 0.75 0.79 15.66
N LEU A 146 0.78 2.11 15.50
CA LEU A 146 -0.10 3.06 16.19
C LEU A 146 -1.44 3.32 15.47
N GLY A 147 -1.71 2.66 14.34
CA GLY A 147 -2.93 2.88 13.55
C GLY A 147 -3.02 4.27 12.91
N LYS A 148 -1.89 4.97 12.73
CA LYS A 148 -1.85 6.32 12.14
C LYS A 148 -1.86 6.28 10.61
N THR A 149 -2.90 5.69 10.03
CA THR A 149 -3.05 5.41 8.59
C THR A 149 -2.79 6.63 7.69
N GLN A 150 -3.30 7.81 8.04
CA GLN A 150 -3.09 9.01 7.23
C GLN A 150 -1.60 9.42 7.16
N ALA A 151 -0.89 9.36 8.29
CA ALA A 151 0.53 9.70 8.35
C ALA A 151 1.37 8.67 7.58
N VAL A 152 1.03 7.38 7.71
CA VAL A 152 1.65 6.30 6.92
C VAL A 152 1.47 6.58 5.43
N ARG A 153 0.26 6.93 4.99
CA ARG A 153 -0.03 7.22 3.58
C ARG A 153 0.79 8.39 3.04
N GLN A 154 0.85 9.49 3.78
CA GLN A 154 1.63 10.67 3.39
C GLN A 154 3.12 10.34 3.23
N LEU A 155 3.69 9.62 4.21
CA LEU A 155 5.10 9.25 4.17
C LEU A 155 5.40 8.22 3.08
N ALA A 156 4.50 7.26 2.87
CA ALA A 156 4.63 6.24 1.83
C ALA A 156 4.64 6.84 0.41
N GLN A 157 3.88 7.92 0.18
CA GLN A 157 3.87 8.63 -1.11
C GLN A 157 5.17 9.37 -1.40
N GLN A 158 5.93 9.75 -0.37
CA GLN A 158 7.19 10.49 -0.51
C GLN A 158 8.40 9.58 -0.75
N LEU A 159 8.28 8.28 -0.44
CA LEU A 159 9.36 7.31 -0.62
C LEU A 159 9.42 6.80 -2.06
N SER A 160 10.63 6.82 -2.63
CA SER A 160 10.90 6.25 -3.97
C SER A 160 11.37 4.80 -3.89
N ALA A 161 10.97 3.99 -4.88
CA ALA A 161 11.40 2.59 -5.02
C ALA A 161 12.92 2.41 -5.05
N GLU A 162 13.67 3.37 -5.61
CA GLU A 162 15.13 3.29 -5.74
C GLU A 162 15.84 3.23 -4.38
N ASN A 163 15.20 3.76 -3.34
CA ASN A 163 15.76 3.82 -1.99
C ASN A 163 15.40 2.61 -1.13
N LEU A 164 14.60 1.68 -1.65
CA LEU A 164 14.00 0.58 -0.89
C LEU A 164 14.41 -0.77 -1.45
N THR A 165 14.78 -1.70 -0.56
CA THR A 165 15.05 -3.08 -0.97
C THR A 165 13.74 -3.83 -1.25
N LEU A 166 13.81 -4.85 -2.10
CA LEU A 166 12.68 -5.72 -2.41
C LEU A 166 12.04 -6.31 -1.14
N ASP A 167 12.88 -6.83 -0.23
CA ASP A 167 12.43 -7.41 1.05
C ASP A 167 11.69 -6.39 1.92
N SER A 168 12.15 -5.14 1.93
CA SER A 168 11.49 -4.05 2.68
C SER A 168 10.12 -3.75 2.09
N LEU A 169 10.02 -3.65 0.76
CA LEU A 169 8.75 -3.41 0.07
C LEU A 169 7.75 -4.55 0.27
N GLN A 170 8.20 -5.81 0.17
CA GLN A 170 7.35 -6.98 0.41
C GLN A 170 6.85 -7.03 1.86
N SER A 171 7.71 -6.71 2.83
CA SER A 171 7.33 -6.66 4.24
C SER A 171 6.30 -5.57 4.53
N LEU A 172 6.49 -4.37 3.97
CA LEU A 172 5.55 -3.25 4.08
C LEU A 172 4.19 -3.55 3.43
N LEU A 173 4.22 -4.15 2.24
CA LEU A 173 3.01 -4.60 1.54
C LEU A 173 2.25 -5.63 2.38
N ALA A 174 2.93 -6.66 2.88
CA ALA A 174 2.33 -7.69 3.71
C ALA A 174 1.71 -7.10 5.00
N ALA A 175 2.40 -6.15 5.63
CA ALA A 175 1.88 -5.44 6.80
C ALA A 175 0.60 -4.65 6.49
N ALA A 176 0.58 -3.91 5.37
CA ALA A 176 -0.60 -3.15 4.94
C ALA A 176 -1.78 -4.07 4.59
N LEU A 177 -1.54 -5.18 3.88
CA LEU A 177 -2.56 -6.17 3.54
C LEU A 177 -3.15 -6.85 4.78
N LYS A 178 -2.31 -7.18 5.77
CA LYS A 178 -2.76 -7.76 7.05
C LYS A 178 -3.66 -6.79 7.84
N GLN A 179 -3.44 -5.49 7.69
CA GLN A 179 -4.26 -4.44 8.31
C GLN A 179 -5.47 -4.05 7.45
N GLU A 180 -5.64 -4.69 6.28
CA GLU A 180 -6.68 -4.36 5.29
C GLU A 180 -6.61 -2.90 4.79
N ASP A 181 -5.47 -2.24 4.93
CA ASP A 181 -5.22 -0.90 4.38
C ASP A 181 -4.85 -1.01 2.91
N TYR A 182 -5.87 -1.27 2.08
CA TYR A 182 -5.68 -1.49 0.64
C TYR A 182 -5.13 -0.25 -0.08
N THR A 183 -5.37 0.95 0.43
CA THR A 183 -4.79 2.16 -0.16
C THR A 183 -3.28 2.23 0.05
N VAL A 184 -2.79 1.93 1.27
CA VAL A 184 -1.34 1.86 1.53
C VAL A 184 -0.72 0.66 0.82
N ALA A 185 -1.41 -0.49 0.79
CA ALA A 185 -0.95 -1.66 0.04
C ALA A 185 -0.76 -1.34 -1.46
N ALA A 186 -1.67 -0.58 -2.07
CA ALA A 186 -1.54 -0.16 -3.47
C ALA A 186 -0.29 0.71 -3.71
N ILE A 187 0.09 1.57 -2.75
CA ILE A 187 1.32 2.37 -2.83
C ILE A 187 2.54 1.44 -2.86
N TRP A 188 2.64 0.49 -1.92
CA TRP A 188 3.78 -0.42 -1.87
C TRP A 188 3.85 -1.37 -3.07
N GLN A 189 2.70 -1.88 -3.52
CA GLN A 189 2.63 -2.71 -4.71
C GLN A 189 3.06 -1.93 -5.97
N ARG A 190 2.74 -0.64 -6.06
CA ARG A 190 3.22 0.21 -7.14
C ARG A 190 4.74 0.36 -7.12
N GLN A 191 5.35 0.54 -5.95
CA GLN A 191 6.82 0.60 -5.84
C GLN A 191 7.48 -0.72 -6.27
N LEU A 192 6.90 -1.88 -5.91
CA LEU A 192 7.36 -3.18 -6.40
C LEU A 192 7.27 -3.30 -7.92
N LEU A 193 6.15 -2.86 -8.49
CA LEU A 193 5.93 -2.83 -9.93
C LEU A 193 6.96 -1.96 -10.65
N LEU A 194 7.33 -0.80 -10.08
CA LEU A 194 8.35 0.08 -10.66
C LEU A 194 9.74 -0.56 -10.69
N GLN A 195 10.07 -1.47 -9.77
CA GLN A 195 11.33 -2.22 -9.80
C GLN A 195 11.34 -3.37 -10.83
N ALA A 196 10.17 -3.93 -11.15
CA ALA A 196 10.02 -5.03 -12.11
C ALA A 196 8.83 -4.79 -13.07
N PRO A 197 8.93 -3.78 -13.96
CA PRO A 197 7.81 -3.31 -14.76
C PRO A 197 7.35 -4.30 -15.84
N GLU A 198 8.18 -5.29 -16.18
CA GLU A 198 7.88 -6.34 -17.16
C GLU A 198 7.16 -7.56 -16.53
N ASN A 199 7.02 -7.58 -15.20
CA ASN A 199 6.35 -8.67 -14.50
C ASN A 199 4.83 -8.44 -14.46
N THR A 200 4.09 -9.11 -15.34
CA THR A 200 2.61 -9.03 -15.41
C THR A 200 1.92 -9.34 -14.08
N ALA A 201 2.48 -10.21 -13.24
CA ALA A 201 1.87 -10.53 -11.95
C ALA A 201 1.78 -9.29 -11.04
N HIS A 202 2.76 -8.39 -11.10
CA HIS A 202 2.72 -7.16 -10.30
C HIS A 202 1.62 -6.20 -10.75
N TRP A 203 1.36 -6.12 -12.07
CA TRP A 203 0.26 -5.33 -12.63
C TRP A 203 -1.10 -5.88 -12.20
N ARG A 204 -1.32 -7.19 -12.33
CA ARG A 204 -2.55 -7.86 -11.88
C ARG A 204 -2.79 -7.65 -10.38
N GLN A 205 -1.75 -7.86 -9.58
CA GLN A 205 -1.83 -7.70 -8.13
C GLN A 205 -2.12 -6.24 -7.74
N LEU A 206 -1.51 -5.25 -8.41
CA LEU A 206 -1.81 -3.85 -8.16
C LEU A 206 -3.27 -3.54 -8.47
N ALA A 207 -3.78 -3.96 -9.62
CA ALA A 207 -5.17 -3.76 -9.99
C ALA A 207 -6.14 -4.42 -9.00
N ALA A 208 -5.86 -5.65 -8.55
CA ALA A 208 -6.67 -6.33 -7.55
C ALA A 208 -6.68 -5.61 -6.19
N ILE A 209 -5.53 -5.09 -5.75
CA ILE A 209 -5.45 -4.32 -4.50
C ILE A 209 -6.20 -2.99 -4.64
N GLN A 210 -6.07 -2.29 -5.76
CA GLN A 210 -6.82 -1.06 -6.04
C GLN A 210 -8.32 -1.31 -6.08
N GLN A 211 -8.75 -2.43 -6.66
CA GLN A 211 -10.15 -2.85 -6.65
C GLN A 211 -10.69 -3.02 -5.23
N ARG A 212 -9.93 -3.67 -4.33
CA ARG A 212 -10.28 -3.79 -2.91
C ARG A 212 -10.27 -2.46 -2.15
N ALA A 213 -9.49 -1.50 -2.63
CA ALA A 213 -9.49 -0.13 -2.13
C ALA A 213 -10.62 0.74 -2.74
N GLU A 214 -11.50 0.16 -3.56
CA GLU A 214 -12.55 0.85 -4.33
C GLU A 214 -12.01 1.92 -5.31
N ASP A 215 -10.71 1.85 -5.63
CA ASP A 215 -10.05 2.65 -6.66
C ASP A 215 -10.26 2.00 -8.04
N TRP A 216 -11.52 1.97 -8.50
CA TRP A 216 -11.92 1.32 -9.74
C TRP A 216 -11.20 1.90 -10.97
N LEU A 217 -11.08 3.23 -11.02
CA LEU A 217 -10.37 3.93 -12.09
C LEU A 217 -8.88 3.60 -12.09
N GLY A 218 -8.25 3.56 -10.92
CA GLY A 218 -6.85 3.17 -10.79
C GLY A 218 -6.62 1.72 -11.19
N ALA A 219 -7.50 0.80 -10.77
CA ALA A 219 -7.44 -0.61 -11.15
C ALA A 219 -7.56 -0.81 -12.67
N PHE A 220 -8.52 -0.12 -13.31
CA PHE A 220 -8.65 -0.09 -14.77
C PHE A 220 -7.39 0.45 -15.43
N SER A 221 -6.90 1.60 -14.98
CA SER A 221 -5.71 2.25 -15.54
C SER A 221 -4.47 1.37 -15.46
N THR A 222 -4.32 0.62 -14.37
CA THR A 222 -3.23 -0.33 -14.17
C THR A 222 -3.28 -1.47 -15.19
N LEU A 223 -4.43 -2.16 -15.33
CA LEU A 223 -4.54 -3.25 -16.33
C LEU A 223 -4.44 -2.73 -17.77
N HIS A 224 -5.01 -1.56 -18.03
CA HIS A 224 -4.94 -0.92 -19.35
C HIS A 224 -3.51 -0.52 -19.71
N ALA A 225 -2.71 -0.03 -18.75
CA ALA A 225 -1.30 0.24 -18.98
C ALA A 225 -0.51 -1.05 -19.28
N ALA A 226 -0.78 -2.15 -18.57
CA ALA A 226 -0.19 -3.46 -18.87
C ALA A 226 -0.56 -3.96 -20.27
N TYR A 227 -1.81 -3.73 -20.69
CA TYR A 227 -2.29 -4.04 -22.04
C TYR A 227 -1.57 -3.23 -23.12
N LEU A 228 -1.44 -1.91 -22.94
CA LEU A 228 -0.73 -1.04 -23.89
C LEU A 228 0.75 -1.41 -24.01
N LYS A 229 1.35 -1.93 -22.93
CA LYS A 229 2.70 -2.51 -22.92
C LYS A 229 2.80 -3.90 -23.57
N GLN A 230 1.69 -4.46 -24.03
CA GLN A 230 1.63 -5.81 -24.62
C GLN A 230 2.13 -6.92 -23.67
N LEU A 231 1.95 -6.72 -22.36
CA LEU A 231 2.28 -7.75 -21.38
C LEU A 231 1.35 -8.96 -21.54
N PRO A 232 1.81 -10.18 -21.21
CA PRO A 232 1.03 -11.41 -21.38
C PRO A 232 -0.14 -11.48 -20.40
N LEU A 233 -1.28 -10.94 -20.83
CA LEU A 233 -2.56 -10.91 -20.13
C LEU A 233 -3.49 -12.03 -20.65
N THR A 234 -4.39 -12.51 -19.80
CA THR A 234 -5.31 -13.63 -20.08
C THR A 234 -6.71 -13.12 -20.42
N ALA A 235 -7.57 -14.03 -20.88
CA ALA A 235 -9.00 -13.74 -21.08
C ALA A 235 -9.68 -13.19 -19.83
N GLU A 236 -9.32 -13.68 -18.64
CA GLU A 236 -9.84 -13.19 -17.36
C GLU A 236 -9.40 -11.74 -17.10
N ASP A 237 -8.16 -11.39 -17.42
CA ASP A 237 -7.68 -10.01 -17.27
C ASP A 237 -8.44 -9.05 -18.19
N TRP A 238 -8.73 -9.49 -19.42
CA TRP A 238 -9.51 -8.71 -20.39
C TRP A 238 -10.93 -8.46 -19.92
N GLN A 239 -11.62 -9.49 -19.45
CA GLN A 239 -12.96 -9.38 -18.88
C GLN A 239 -12.98 -8.44 -17.69
N ARG A 240 -12.04 -8.62 -16.74
CA ARG A 240 -11.90 -7.75 -15.58
C ARG A 240 -11.63 -6.29 -15.99
N MET A 241 -10.81 -6.05 -17.02
CA MET A 241 -10.54 -4.69 -17.48
C MET A 241 -11.80 -4.02 -18.05
N VAL A 242 -12.65 -4.74 -18.80
CA VAL A 242 -13.93 -4.22 -19.31
C VAL A 242 -14.88 -3.91 -18.14
N GLU A 243 -14.99 -4.81 -17.17
CA GLU A 243 -15.80 -4.60 -15.96
C GLU A 243 -15.33 -3.36 -15.17
N LEU A 244 -14.03 -3.22 -14.96
CA LEU A 244 -13.44 -2.08 -14.26
C LEU A 244 -13.69 -0.76 -15.00
N ALA A 245 -13.61 -0.74 -16.33
CA ALA A 245 -13.98 0.42 -17.13
C ALA A 245 -15.46 0.79 -16.92
N GLN A 246 -16.36 -0.19 -16.93
CA GLN A 246 -17.78 0.02 -16.73
C GLN A 246 -18.08 0.59 -15.33
N VAL A 247 -17.60 -0.05 -14.25
CA VAL A 247 -17.87 0.39 -12.87
C VAL A 247 -17.16 1.69 -12.50
N SER A 248 -16.07 2.04 -13.18
CA SER A 248 -15.42 3.35 -13.04
C SER A 248 -16.15 4.49 -13.77
N GLY A 249 -17.33 4.23 -14.34
CA GLY A 249 -18.13 5.25 -15.03
C GLY A 249 -17.62 5.59 -16.42
N GLN A 250 -16.88 4.66 -17.06
CA GLN A 250 -16.31 4.81 -18.40
C GLN A 250 -16.92 3.81 -19.40
N PRO A 251 -18.25 3.81 -19.61
CA PRO A 251 -18.91 2.83 -20.47
C PRO A 251 -18.49 2.93 -21.94
N TRP A 252 -18.13 4.13 -22.41
CA TRP A 252 -17.59 4.33 -23.76
C TRP A 252 -16.25 3.60 -23.94
N GLN A 253 -15.34 3.76 -22.98
CA GLN A 253 -14.05 3.06 -22.97
C GLN A 253 -14.25 1.55 -22.85
N ALA A 254 -15.18 1.10 -22.02
CA ALA A 254 -15.52 -0.32 -21.87
C ALA A 254 -16.01 -0.92 -23.20
N ALA A 255 -16.91 -0.23 -23.91
CA ALA A 255 -17.46 -0.67 -25.19
C ALA A 255 -16.36 -0.81 -26.26
N HIS A 256 -15.56 0.24 -26.45
CA HIS A 256 -14.48 0.21 -27.44
C HIS A 256 -13.37 -0.78 -27.10
N LEU A 257 -13.07 -0.97 -25.82
CA LEU A 257 -12.17 -2.01 -25.37
C LEU A 257 -12.71 -3.40 -25.73
N LEU A 258 -13.96 -3.71 -25.37
CA LEU A 258 -14.57 -5.00 -25.66
C LEU A 258 -14.66 -5.26 -27.17
N GLN A 259 -15.01 -4.24 -27.96
CA GLN A 259 -15.00 -4.36 -29.42
C GLN A 259 -13.61 -4.74 -29.94
N GLY A 260 -12.56 -4.02 -29.53
CA GLY A 260 -11.20 -4.31 -29.99
C GLY A 260 -10.72 -5.70 -29.56
N LEU A 261 -11.11 -6.17 -28.37
CA LEU A 261 -10.80 -7.52 -27.89
C LEU A 261 -11.50 -8.60 -28.73
N LEU A 262 -12.74 -8.37 -29.14
CA LEU A 262 -13.50 -9.26 -30.02
C LEU A 262 -12.89 -9.31 -31.43
N GLU A 263 -12.57 -8.17 -32.01
CA GLU A 263 -11.94 -8.06 -33.34
C GLU A 263 -10.58 -8.77 -33.41
N ARG A 264 -9.82 -8.73 -32.31
CA ARG A 264 -8.52 -9.41 -32.17
C ARG A 264 -8.64 -10.86 -31.72
N GLN A 265 -9.86 -11.38 -31.55
CA GLN A 265 -10.14 -12.73 -31.06
C GLN A 265 -9.52 -13.04 -29.69
N GLN A 266 -9.26 -12.00 -28.89
CA GLN A 266 -8.77 -12.12 -27.50
C GLN A 266 -9.90 -12.46 -26.53
N VAL A 267 -11.13 -12.12 -26.91
CA VAL A 267 -12.38 -12.57 -26.30
C VAL A 267 -13.21 -13.29 -27.37
N PRO A 268 -13.79 -14.46 -27.09
CA PRO A 268 -14.64 -15.15 -28.05
C PRO A 268 -15.89 -14.35 -28.42
N SER A 269 -16.19 -14.24 -29.72
CA SER A 269 -17.43 -13.61 -30.21
C SER A 269 -18.63 -14.55 -30.04
N THR A 270 -19.15 -14.57 -28.82
CA THR A 270 -20.35 -15.31 -28.41
C THR A 270 -21.54 -14.36 -28.28
N GLN A 271 -22.75 -14.92 -28.24
CA GLN A 271 -23.96 -14.14 -27.94
C GLN A 271 -23.76 -13.27 -26.69
N ALA A 272 -23.31 -13.86 -25.58
CA ALA A 272 -23.12 -13.14 -24.32
C ALA A 272 -22.17 -11.93 -24.46
N SER A 273 -21.04 -12.10 -25.15
CA SER A 273 -20.08 -11.00 -25.36
C SER A 273 -20.62 -9.90 -26.29
N GLN A 274 -21.41 -10.27 -27.29
CA GLN A 274 -22.03 -9.30 -28.20
C GLN A 274 -23.16 -8.54 -27.51
N THR A 275 -23.99 -9.23 -26.71
CA THR A 275 -25.01 -8.61 -25.85
C THR A 275 -24.37 -7.64 -24.86
N GLN A 276 -23.26 -8.03 -24.22
CA GLN A 276 -22.50 -7.13 -23.35
C GLN A 276 -22.02 -5.89 -24.11
N LEU A 277 -21.46 -6.04 -25.30
CA LEU A 277 -21.02 -4.90 -26.13
C LEU A 277 -22.19 -3.96 -26.48
N ALA A 278 -23.34 -4.51 -26.84
CA ALA A 278 -24.54 -3.73 -27.14
C ALA A 278 -25.03 -2.93 -25.93
N HIS A 279 -25.05 -3.54 -24.74
CA HIS A 279 -25.37 -2.84 -23.49
C HIS A 279 -24.35 -1.76 -23.14
N LEU A 280 -23.05 -2.00 -23.34
CA LEU A 280 -22.02 -1.00 -23.07
C LEU A 280 -22.17 0.21 -24.01
N TYR A 281 -22.45 0.00 -25.29
CA TYR A 281 -22.75 1.10 -26.22
C TYR A 281 -24.00 1.87 -25.82
N TRP A 282 -25.04 1.18 -25.35
CA TRP A 282 -26.23 1.86 -24.84
C TRP A 282 -25.89 2.72 -23.62
N GLN A 283 -25.15 2.18 -22.64
CA GLN A 283 -24.71 2.92 -21.45
C GLN A 283 -23.82 4.12 -21.82
N ALA A 284 -23.01 3.98 -22.87
CA ALA A 284 -22.17 5.04 -23.43
C ALA A 284 -22.97 6.10 -24.21
N LYS A 285 -24.30 5.93 -24.36
CA LYS A 285 -25.21 6.76 -25.16
C LYS A 285 -24.92 6.73 -26.67
N GLU A 286 -24.19 5.71 -27.12
CA GLU A 286 -23.94 5.40 -28.53
C GLU A 286 -25.14 4.62 -29.11
N ARG A 287 -26.31 5.27 -29.12
CA ARG A 287 -27.61 4.61 -29.36
C ARG A 287 -27.70 3.91 -30.71
N GLU A 288 -27.11 4.48 -31.76
CA GLU A 288 -27.11 3.87 -33.09
C GLU A 288 -26.26 2.61 -33.17
N LEU A 289 -25.10 2.59 -32.49
CA LEU A 289 -24.26 1.40 -32.42
C LEU A 289 -24.96 0.30 -31.62
N ALA A 290 -25.54 0.65 -30.47
CA ALA A 290 -26.32 -0.28 -29.66
C ALA A 290 -27.51 -0.86 -30.45
N LEU A 291 -28.27 -0.01 -31.16
CA LEU A 291 -29.42 -0.43 -31.95
C LEU A 291 -29.02 -1.44 -33.03
N ARG A 292 -27.93 -1.19 -33.75
CA ARG A 292 -27.41 -2.12 -34.77
C ARG A 292 -27.08 -3.47 -34.17
N LEU A 293 -26.30 -3.50 -33.08
CA LEU A 293 -25.90 -4.75 -32.43
C LEU A 293 -27.09 -5.52 -31.86
N PHE A 294 -28.03 -4.85 -31.17
CA PHE A 294 -29.23 -5.52 -30.67
C PHE A 294 -30.10 -6.05 -31.81
N ARG A 295 -30.13 -5.39 -32.97
CA ARG A 295 -30.86 -5.91 -34.14
C ARG A 295 -30.23 -7.18 -34.68
N GLU A 296 -28.91 -7.20 -34.84
CA GLU A 296 -28.16 -8.39 -35.27
C GLU A 296 -28.35 -9.55 -34.29
N LEU A 297 -28.27 -9.28 -32.98
CA LEU A 297 -28.56 -10.26 -31.92
C LEU A 297 -29.99 -10.80 -32.00
N ALA A 298 -30.97 -9.91 -32.08
CA ALA A 298 -32.39 -10.29 -32.13
C ALA A 298 -32.74 -11.10 -33.40
N GLU A 299 -32.13 -10.75 -34.54
CA GLU A 299 -32.30 -11.49 -35.81
C GLU A 299 -31.66 -12.88 -35.74
N THR A 300 -30.51 -13.01 -35.07
CA THR A 300 -29.74 -14.25 -35.00
C THR A 300 -30.29 -15.22 -33.96
N TYR A 301 -30.55 -14.74 -32.75
CA TYR A 301 -30.89 -15.57 -31.59
C TYR A 301 -32.38 -15.58 -31.25
N GLN A 302 -33.16 -14.67 -31.85
CA GLN A 302 -34.62 -14.60 -31.72
C GLN A 302 -35.10 -14.48 -30.26
N GLN A 303 -34.30 -13.85 -29.39
CA GLN A 303 -34.68 -13.60 -28.00
C GLN A 303 -35.63 -12.41 -27.90
N ALA A 304 -36.59 -12.52 -26.99
CA ALA A 304 -37.61 -11.50 -26.82
C ALA A 304 -37.04 -10.20 -26.24
N GLU A 305 -36.06 -10.33 -25.34
CA GLU A 305 -35.35 -9.23 -24.68
C GLU A 305 -34.54 -8.39 -25.68
N ASP A 306 -33.87 -9.02 -26.64
CA ASP A 306 -33.13 -8.31 -27.69
C ASP A 306 -34.10 -7.50 -28.58
N TRP A 307 -35.26 -8.07 -28.95
CA TRP A 307 -36.28 -7.33 -29.69
C TRP A 307 -36.89 -6.16 -28.90
N LEU A 308 -37.06 -6.30 -27.57
CA LEU A 308 -37.44 -5.18 -26.70
C LEU A 308 -36.39 -4.08 -26.69
N ALA A 309 -35.10 -4.45 -26.59
CA ALA A 309 -34.00 -3.48 -26.65
C ALA A 309 -33.97 -2.73 -27.99
N VAL A 310 -34.19 -3.43 -29.12
CA VAL A 310 -34.33 -2.79 -30.44
C VAL A 310 -35.49 -1.80 -30.43
N ALA A 311 -36.66 -2.17 -29.92
CA ALA A 311 -37.81 -1.28 -29.86
C ALA A 311 -37.53 -0.01 -29.04
N GLN A 312 -36.92 -0.18 -27.86
CA GLN A 312 -36.54 0.92 -26.96
C GLN A 312 -35.53 1.87 -27.59
N LEU A 313 -34.47 1.32 -28.19
CA LEU A 313 -33.42 2.12 -28.81
C LEU A 313 -33.92 2.82 -30.09
N ALA A 314 -34.72 2.15 -30.92
CA ALA A 314 -35.30 2.71 -32.13
C ALA A 314 -36.16 3.95 -31.81
N LEU A 315 -36.94 3.90 -30.73
CA LEU A 315 -37.69 5.06 -30.23
C LEU A 315 -36.77 6.23 -29.80
N GLN A 316 -35.63 5.92 -29.17
CA GLN A 316 -34.67 6.95 -28.72
C GLN A 316 -33.89 7.61 -29.87
N VAL A 317 -33.87 7.00 -31.06
CA VAL A 317 -33.23 7.53 -32.27
C VAL A 317 -34.24 7.87 -33.37
N ASP A 318 -35.50 8.06 -32.99
CA ASP A 318 -36.61 8.49 -33.87
C ASP A 318 -36.92 7.54 -35.05
N GLN A 319 -36.58 6.26 -34.94
CA GLN A 319 -36.92 5.20 -35.90
C GLN A 319 -38.23 4.49 -35.53
N LEU A 320 -39.35 5.22 -35.59
CA LEU A 320 -40.67 4.75 -35.12
C LEU A 320 -41.13 3.44 -35.79
N GLU A 321 -40.96 3.30 -37.12
CA GLU A 321 -41.39 2.10 -37.84
C GLU A 321 -40.62 0.86 -37.39
N LEU A 322 -39.30 0.99 -37.22
CA LEU A 322 -38.46 -0.08 -36.68
C LEU A 322 -38.89 -0.43 -35.26
N GLY A 323 -39.17 0.57 -34.43
CA GLY A 323 -39.66 0.38 -33.06
C GLY A 323 -40.94 -0.44 -33.00
N GLN A 324 -41.93 -0.14 -33.85
CA GLN A 324 -43.19 -0.89 -33.93
C GLN A 324 -42.97 -2.33 -34.39
N GLN A 325 -42.16 -2.54 -35.44
CA GLN A 325 -41.87 -3.88 -35.95
C GLN A 325 -41.15 -4.73 -34.90
N ALA A 326 -40.16 -4.15 -34.21
CA ALA A 326 -39.42 -4.81 -33.15
C ALA A 326 -40.34 -5.18 -31.96
N LEU A 327 -41.29 -4.32 -31.59
CA LEU A 327 -42.23 -4.60 -30.51
C LEU A 327 -43.20 -5.74 -30.85
N VAL A 328 -43.66 -5.83 -32.10
CA VAL A 328 -44.46 -6.97 -32.59
C VAL A 328 -43.67 -8.27 -32.47
N LYS A 329 -42.39 -8.27 -32.88
CA LYS A 329 -41.51 -9.44 -32.75
C LYS A 329 -41.26 -9.80 -31.29
N ALA A 330 -40.96 -8.82 -30.44
CA ALA A 330 -40.81 -9.03 -29.00
C ALA A 330 -42.03 -9.74 -28.40
N LYS A 331 -43.24 -9.28 -28.74
CA LYS A 331 -44.50 -9.90 -28.32
C LYS A 331 -44.65 -11.35 -28.82
N GLN A 332 -44.31 -11.60 -30.08
CA GLN A 332 -44.35 -12.95 -30.66
C GLN A 332 -43.38 -13.91 -29.97
N GLN A 333 -42.21 -13.40 -29.54
CA GLN A 333 -41.20 -14.19 -28.83
C GLN A 333 -41.42 -14.28 -27.31
N GLY A 334 -42.53 -13.73 -26.79
CA GLY A 334 -42.92 -13.91 -25.38
C GLY A 334 -42.32 -12.89 -24.41
N ALA A 335 -41.96 -11.70 -24.87
CA ALA A 335 -41.51 -10.61 -24.01
C ALA A 335 -42.53 -10.25 -22.92
N GLU A 336 -42.04 -9.70 -21.81
CA GLU A 336 -42.88 -9.33 -20.67
C GLU A 336 -43.97 -8.33 -21.07
N VAL A 337 -45.22 -8.66 -20.74
CA VAL A 337 -46.41 -7.86 -21.09
C VAL A 337 -46.32 -6.43 -20.54
N ALA A 338 -45.76 -6.24 -19.35
CA ALA A 338 -45.60 -4.92 -18.74
C ALA A 338 -44.65 -4.03 -19.54
N ALA A 339 -43.49 -4.57 -19.95
CA ALA A 339 -42.50 -3.86 -20.77
C ALA A 339 -43.06 -3.50 -22.15
N ILE A 340 -43.83 -4.40 -22.77
CA ILE A 340 -44.51 -4.13 -24.04
C ILE A 340 -45.51 -2.98 -23.87
N ALA A 341 -46.37 -3.05 -22.86
CA ALA A 341 -47.42 -2.06 -22.62
C ALA A 341 -46.86 -0.66 -22.33
N GLU A 342 -45.68 -0.57 -21.71
CA GLU A 342 -44.99 0.70 -21.49
C GLU A 342 -44.57 1.33 -22.84
N LEU A 343 -43.93 0.56 -23.71
CA LEU A 343 -43.47 1.04 -25.02
C LEU A 343 -44.62 1.37 -25.97
N GLU A 344 -45.72 0.62 -25.92
CA GLU A 344 -46.92 0.93 -26.70
C GLU A 344 -47.52 2.30 -26.33
N ARG A 345 -47.40 2.76 -25.07
CA ARG A 345 -47.87 4.10 -24.68
C ARG A 345 -47.05 5.22 -25.34
N TRP A 346 -45.74 5.03 -25.47
CA TRP A 346 -44.85 5.98 -26.15
C TRP A 346 -45.07 6.01 -27.66
N LEU A 347 -45.47 4.88 -28.25
CA LEU A 347 -45.77 4.75 -29.68
C LEU A 347 -47.15 5.29 -30.07
N LYS A 348 -48.09 5.38 -29.13
CA LYS A 348 -49.38 6.04 -29.40
C LYS A 348 -49.16 7.54 -29.53
N PRO A 349 -49.73 8.21 -30.57
CA PRO A 349 -49.66 9.65 -30.66
C PRO A 349 -50.23 10.26 -29.38
N GLN A 350 -49.47 11.13 -28.71
CA GLN A 350 -49.99 11.95 -27.63
C GLN A 350 -50.98 12.94 -28.25
N VAL A 351 -52.24 12.50 -28.36
CA VAL A 351 -53.35 13.38 -28.68
C VAL A 351 -53.49 14.33 -27.50
N THR A 352 -52.92 15.53 -27.65
CA THR A 352 -53.24 16.66 -26.77
C THR A 352 -54.64 17.13 -27.15
N PRO A 353 -55.58 17.25 -26.20
CA PRO A 353 -56.91 17.77 -26.49
C PRO A 353 -56.89 19.24 -26.93
#